data_AF-A0A917WI29-F1
#
_entry.id   AF-A0A917WI29-F1
#
_cell.length_a   1.000
_cell.length_b   1.000
_cell.length_c   1.000
_cell.angle_alpha   90.00
_cell.angle_beta   90.00
_cell.angle_gamma   90.00
#
_symmetry.space_group_name_H-M   'P 1'
#
loop_
_entity.id
_entity.type
_entity.pdbx_description
1 polymer ?
#
loop_
_entity_poly.entity_id
_entity_poly.type
_entity_poly.pdbx_seq_one_letter_code
_entity_poly.pdbx_strand_id
1 'polypeptide(L)'
;MQLGNRWTARILTVALLGLAAPALPVLGGVAAAACGPSFGDQLTDTPWPLARLHPEAAWPLSTGVGVTVAVIDNGVSTSHPSLKGQVLPGKNYVATGTPDCDLVAHGTFVAGIIAGLKLPNTGFYGVAPGARILPIRVVEDDQKSHDTNLPNVIADAINFAVDNGAGVINLSLVTQPTPQLQAAVARALSRNVIVVAAAGNDGASQTGNQPAYPAAYDGVIAVAGVDENDKHVPTSTTGDFVDVAAPGVRIQGPAPQGGGFGLRSSGGTSFAAPYVSGTAALLRAYYPTMTAREIADRITSTADHPPAGRDQEVGYGTVNPYRAVATIQGGGGGAGPAASRASRLGPSAAATKDSHLPAIWTTLGALLLTALVWVGLIAQRAHRRRLGTDAAPAFPPASAGGGSSRPGSRPGGGGGGGGRSRRDEASNELTVTGPIVRRGAQARGLAAAERRGLSMPTASGGSTGGPPTRPH
;
A
#
# COMPACT_ATOMS: atom_id res chain seq x y z
N MET A 1 73.38 -30.22 -46.99
CA MET A 1 74.22 -31.40 -46.65
C MET A 1 73.96 -31.71 -45.18
N GLN A 2 73.07 -32.67 -44.90
CA GLN A 2 73.34 -34.09 -44.69
C GLN A 2 73.87 -34.39 -43.28
N LEU A 3 73.09 -35.23 -42.57
CA LEU A 3 73.50 -36.19 -41.53
C LEU A 3 73.93 -35.56 -40.20
N GLY A 4 73.28 -35.80 -39.05
CA GLY A 4 72.73 -37.06 -38.57
C GLY A 4 73.78 -37.77 -37.70
N ASN A 5 73.59 -37.82 -36.39
CA ASN A 5 73.91 -39.03 -35.61
C ASN A 5 73.38 -39.02 -34.17
N ARG A 6 72.99 -40.22 -33.79
CA ARG A 6 72.32 -40.68 -32.56
C ARG A 6 73.33 -40.78 -31.41
N TRP A 7 72.92 -40.47 -30.18
CA TRP A 7 73.45 -41.15 -28.99
C TRP A 7 72.36 -41.29 -27.91
N THR A 8 72.51 -42.38 -27.17
CA THR A 8 71.56 -43.12 -26.35
C THR A 8 71.44 -42.61 -24.91
N ALA A 9 70.19 -42.63 -24.43
CA ALA A 9 69.70 -43.00 -23.09
C ALA A 9 70.56 -42.72 -21.83
N ARG A 10 70.02 -41.86 -20.95
CA ARG A 10 70.01 -42.12 -19.50
C ARG A 10 68.67 -41.68 -18.91
N ILE A 11 67.89 -42.67 -18.49
CA ILE A 11 66.69 -42.53 -17.67
C ILE A 11 67.15 -42.01 -16.30
N LEU A 12 66.67 -40.84 -15.91
CA LEU A 12 66.86 -40.28 -14.57
C LEU A 12 65.46 -40.09 -13.99
N THR A 13 65.06 -41.06 -13.16
CA THR A 13 63.82 -41.07 -12.40
C THR A 13 63.94 -40.01 -11.30
N VAL A 14 63.42 -38.80 -11.55
CA VAL A 14 63.27 -37.77 -10.52
C VAL A 14 61.94 -38.00 -9.82
N ALA A 15 62.00 -38.47 -8.58
CA ALA A 15 60.86 -38.56 -7.69
C ALA A 15 60.31 -37.15 -7.40
N LEU A 16 59.17 -36.81 -8.01
CA LEU A 16 58.38 -35.63 -7.67
C LEU A 16 57.73 -35.85 -6.31
N LEU A 17 58.38 -35.36 -5.26
CA LEU A 17 57.74 -35.09 -3.97
C LEU A 17 56.72 -33.95 -4.20
N GLY A 18 55.47 -34.33 -4.42
CA GLY A 18 54.34 -33.42 -4.48
C GLY A 18 54.14 -32.75 -3.12
N LEU A 19 54.56 -31.49 -3.01
CA LEU A 19 54.11 -30.59 -1.95
C LEU A 19 52.61 -30.34 -2.17
N ALA A 20 51.78 -31.11 -1.46
CA ALA A 20 50.37 -30.82 -1.32
C ALA A 20 50.23 -29.52 -0.51
N ALA A 21 50.00 -28.41 -1.20
CA ALA A 21 49.57 -27.19 -0.55
C ALA A 21 48.21 -27.45 0.14
N PRO A 22 48.03 -27.08 1.42
CA PRO A 22 46.73 -27.22 2.06
C PRO A 22 45.75 -26.28 1.36
N ALA A 23 44.71 -26.86 0.77
CA ALA A 23 43.59 -26.10 0.24
C ALA A 23 42.95 -25.34 1.40
N LEU A 24 43.14 -24.02 1.43
CA LEU A 24 42.41 -23.16 2.34
C LEU A 24 40.91 -23.33 2.03
N PRO A 25 40.05 -23.52 3.04
CA PRO A 25 38.63 -23.58 2.82
C PRO A 25 38.21 -22.25 2.19
N VAL A 26 37.68 -22.31 0.97
CA VAL A 26 36.94 -21.20 0.39
C VAL A 26 35.77 -20.97 1.32
N LEU A 27 35.87 -19.97 2.19
CA LEU A 27 34.74 -19.46 2.96
C LEU A 27 33.67 -19.14 1.92
N GLY A 28 32.62 -19.97 1.89
CA GLY A 28 31.48 -19.75 1.01
C GLY A 28 31.00 -18.33 1.22
N GLY A 29 31.08 -17.51 0.17
CA GLY A 29 30.52 -16.17 0.21
C GLY A 29 29.06 -16.32 0.63
N VAL A 30 28.70 -15.73 1.77
CA VAL A 30 27.31 -15.52 2.12
C VAL A 30 26.68 -14.83 0.92
N ALA A 31 25.82 -15.54 0.18
CA ALA A 31 25.04 -14.93 -0.88
C ALA A 31 24.37 -13.70 -0.27
N ALA A 32 24.57 -12.53 -0.91
CA ALA A 32 23.92 -11.30 -0.46
C ALA A 32 22.43 -11.60 -0.27
N ALA A 33 21.89 -11.27 0.91
CA ALA A 33 20.48 -11.47 1.19
C ALA A 33 19.67 -10.82 0.05
N ALA A 34 18.77 -11.60 -0.54
CA ALA A 34 18.00 -11.14 -1.69
C ALA A 34 17.14 -9.93 -1.26
N CYS A 35 17.31 -8.78 -1.91
CA CYS A 35 16.58 -7.54 -1.63
C CYS A 35 15.10 -7.63 -2.06
N GLY A 36 14.28 -8.35 -1.30
CA GLY A 36 12.82 -8.41 -1.45
C GLY A 36 12.25 -9.59 -2.24
N PRO A 37 10.94 -9.59 -2.53
CA PRO A 37 10.31 -10.64 -3.32
C PRO A 37 10.62 -10.51 -4.82
N SER A 38 10.52 -11.64 -5.52
CA SER A 38 10.29 -11.65 -6.98
C SER A 38 8.80 -11.91 -7.23
N PHE A 39 8.28 -11.39 -8.34
CA PHE A 39 6.92 -11.69 -8.80
C PHE A 39 6.97 -12.31 -10.19
N GLY A 40 5.97 -13.14 -10.51
CA GLY A 40 5.91 -13.89 -11.76
C GLY A 40 5.06 -13.23 -12.85
N ASP A 41 4.21 -12.26 -12.50
CA ASP A 41 3.22 -11.75 -13.44
C ASP A 41 3.89 -10.91 -14.53
N GLN A 42 3.45 -11.16 -15.77
CA GLN A 42 3.75 -10.29 -16.90
C GLN A 42 2.56 -9.37 -17.12
N LEU A 43 2.79 -8.07 -17.14
CA LEU A 43 1.74 -7.08 -17.43
C LEU A 43 1.85 -6.67 -18.89
N THR A 44 1.11 -7.33 -19.77
CA THR A 44 0.99 -6.93 -21.17
C THR A 44 -0.06 -5.84 -21.36
N ASP A 45 -1.16 -5.92 -20.61
CA ASP A 45 -2.22 -4.92 -20.64
C ASP A 45 -1.89 -3.75 -19.72
N THR A 46 -2.36 -2.55 -20.09
CA THR A 46 -2.21 -1.36 -19.26
C THR A 46 -3.02 -1.52 -17.97
N PRO A 47 -2.39 -1.46 -16.78
CA PRO A 47 -3.08 -1.45 -15.50
C PRO A 47 -4.18 -0.39 -15.44
N TRP A 48 -5.28 -0.71 -14.75
CA TRP A 48 -6.43 0.20 -14.63
C TRP A 48 -6.06 1.62 -14.16
N PRO A 49 -5.11 1.84 -13.22
CA PRO A 49 -4.75 3.20 -12.81
C PRO A 49 -4.16 4.01 -13.97
N LEU A 50 -3.29 3.37 -14.77
CA LEU A 50 -2.64 4.02 -15.90
C LEU A 50 -3.61 4.22 -17.05
N ALA A 51 -4.56 3.30 -17.26
CA ALA A 51 -5.64 3.49 -18.21
C ALA A 51 -6.58 4.65 -17.81
N ARG A 52 -6.88 4.79 -16.52
CA ARG A 52 -7.74 5.85 -15.97
C ARG A 52 -7.07 7.23 -16.00
N LEU A 53 -5.80 7.31 -15.64
CA LEU A 53 -5.07 8.58 -15.58
C LEU A 53 -4.45 8.98 -16.93
N HIS A 54 -4.17 7.99 -17.79
CA HIS A 54 -3.58 8.15 -19.12
C HIS A 54 -2.42 9.16 -19.16
N PRO A 55 -1.39 9.03 -18.30
CA PRO A 55 -0.36 10.05 -18.13
C PRO A 55 0.52 10.24 -19.37
N GLU A 56 0.59 9.23 -20.25
CA GLU A 56 1.33 9.28 -21.51
C GLU A 56 0.82 10.35 -22.49
N ALA A 57 -0.43 10.79 -22.35
CA ALA A 57 -0.95 11.94 -23.10
C ALA A 57 -0.18 13.24 -22.79
N ALA A 58 0.45 13.35 -21.61
CA ALA A 58 1.26 14.51 -21.23
C ALA A 58 2.71 14.47 -21.75
N TRP A 59 3.21 13.30 -22.15
CA TRP A 59 4.62 13.10 -22.51
C TRP A 59 5.14 13.90 -23.70
N PRO A 60 4.33 14.25 -24.73
CA PRO A 60 4.76 15.18 -25.76
C PRO A 60 5.14 16.57 -25.22
N LEU A 61 4.62 16.95 -24.04
CA LEU A 61 4.94 18.20 -23.37
C LEU A 61 6.03 18.00 -22.32
N SER A 62 5.88 16.97 -21.48
CA SER A 62 6.82 16.70 -20.39
C SER A 62 6.81 15.23 -20.00
N THR A 63 7.99 14.68 -19.77
CA THR A 63 8.19 13.35 -19.17
C THR A 63 8.76 13.43 -17.76
N GLY A 64 8.99 14.62 -17.21
CA GLY A 64 9.63 14.81 -15.90
C GLY A 64 11.16 14.88 -15.94
N VAL A 65 11.77 15.04 -17.13
CA VAL A 65 13.23 15.14 -17.29
C VAL A 65 13.82 16.25 -16.41
N GLY A 66 14.94 15.93 -15.75
CA GLY A 66 15.66 16.86 -14.89
C GLY A 66 15.07 17.03 -13.49
N VAL A 67 13.97 16.34 -13.17
CA VAL A 67 13.36 16.38 -11.83
C VAL A 67 13.77 15.15 -11.03
N THR A 68 14.31 15.41 -9.84
CA THR A 68 14.53 14.38 -8.82
C THR A 68 13.31 14.30 -7.91
N VAL A 69 12.74 13.10 -7.78
CA VAL A 69 11.67 12.78 -6.84
C VAL A 69 12.24 11.93 -5.71
N ALA A 70 12.25 12.47 -4.50
CA ALA A 70 12.63 11.69 -3.32
C ALA A 70 11.49 10.76 -2.91
N VAL A 71 11.81 9.48 -2.71
CA VAL A 71 10.87 8.47 -2.22
C VAL A 71 11.31 8.10 -0.81
N ILE A 72 10.63 8.67 0.19
CA ILE A 72 10.87 8.38 1.61
C ILE A 72 9.96 7.22 2.00
N ASP A 73 10.54 6.01 2.07
CA ASP A 73 9.79 4.74 2.15
C ASP A 73 10.67 3.62 2.77
N ASN A 74 10.47 2.36 2.41
CA ASN A 74 11.28 1.21 2.86
C ASN A 74 12.43 0.81 1.93
N GLY A 75 12.83 1.72 1.04
CA GLY A 75 13.88 1.51 0.04
C GLY A 75 13.30 1.29 -1.36
N VAL A 76 14.17 1.29 -2.37
CA VAL A 76 13.75 1.12 -3.78
C VAL A 76 14.73 0.21 -4.48
N SER A 77 14.28 -0.94 -4.98
CA SER A 77 15.16 -1.80 -5.76
C SER A 77 15.60 -1.14 -7.07
N THR A 78 16.90 -1.20 -7.34
CA THR A 78 17.51 -0.79 -8.61
C THR A 78 17.46 -1.91 -9.68
N SER A 79 17.06 -3.13 -9.30
CA SER A 79 17.25 -4.32 -10.13
C SER A 79 16.20 -4.48 -11.22
N HIS A 80 14.98 -3.97 -10.99
CA HIS A 80 13.87 -4.16 -11.91
C HIS A 80 14.13 -3.43 -13.25
N PRO A 81 13.90 -4.06 -14.42
CA PRO A 81 14.15 -3.46 -15.73
C PRO A 81 13.44 -2.12 -15.94
N SER A 82 12.25 -1.92 -15.38
CA SER A 82 11.52 -0.64 -15.49
C SER A 82 12.14 0.49 -14.67
N LEU A 83 13.04 0.21 -13.73
CA LEU A 83 13.72 1.20 -12.90
C LEU A 83 15.21 1.33 -13.25
N LYS A 84 15.67 0.63 -14.29
CA LYS A 84 17.09 0.62 -14.68
C LYS A 84 17.58 2.03 -15.02
N GLY A 85 18.54 2.52 -14.25
CA GLY A 85 19.11 3.87 -14.42
C GLY A 85 18.22 5.03 -13.94
N GLN A 86 17.07 4.73 -13.33
CA GLN A 86 16.16 5.73 -12.77
C GLN A 86 16.47 6.06 -11.31
N VAL A 87 17.02 5.10 -10.57
CA VAL A 87 17.25 5.20 -9.12
C VAL A 87 18.66 5.73 -8.85
N LEU A 88 18.75 6.86 -8.16
CA LEU A 88 19.98 7.52 -7.73
C LEU A 88 20.55 6.88 -6.46
N PRO A 89 21.83 7.13 -6.13
CA PRO A 89 22.36 6.82 -4.80
C PRO A 89 21.52 7.51 -3.72
N GLY A 90 21.05 6.73 -2.75
CA GLY A 90 20.15 7.17 -1.70
C GLY A 90 20.76 7.21 -0.30
N LYS A 91 19.90 7.26 0.72
CA LYS A 91 20.31 7.15 2.13
C LYS A 91 19.44 6.16 2.90
N ASN A 92 20.09 5.36 3.74
CA ASN A 92 19.42 4.46 4.66
C ASN A 92 19.48 5.02 6.09
N TYR A 93 18.33 5.16 6.73
CA TYR A 93 18.19 5.53 8.15
C TYR A 93 17.85 4.32 9.04
N VAL A 94 17.67 3.15 8.44
CA VAL A 94 17.48 1.90 9.14
C VAL A 94 18.84 1.30 9.52
N ALA A 95 18.91 0.60 10.65
CA ALA A 95 20.14 0.01 11.19
C ALA A 95 20.84 -0.97 10.24
N THR A 96 20.09 -1.64 9.36
CA THR A 96 20.61 -2.64 8.43
C THR A 96 20.18 -2.38 6.98
N GLY A 97 20.92 -2.96 6.04
CA GLY A 97 20.63 -2.89 4.61
C GLY A 97 21.08 -1.59 3.93
N THR A 98 20.57 -1.38 2.73
CA THR A 98 20.93 -0.28 1.84
C THR A 98 19.66 0.41 1.32
N PRO A 99 19.74 1.68 0.87
CA PRO A 99 18.57 2.40 0.37
C PRO A 99 18.01 1.81 -0.92
N ASP A 100 18.81 1.08 -1.67
CA ASP A 100 18.45 0.39 -2.91
C ASP A 100 17.89 -1.02 -2.69
N CYS A 101 17.54 -1.35 -1.44
CA CYS A 101 17.04 -2.65 -1.03
C CYS A 101 15.66 -2.50 -0.38
N ASP A 102 14.63 -3.02 -1.04
CA ASP A 102 13.24 -3.02 -0.58
C ASP A 102 12.83 -4.45 -0.27
N LEU A 103 12.60 -4.75 1.00
CA LEU A 103 12.35 -6.11 1.47
C LEU A 103 10.90 -6.57 1.24
N VAL A 104 9.96 -5.64 1.04
CA VAL A 104 8.53 -5.96 1.00
C VAL A 104 7.87 -5.57 -0.31
N ALA A 105 8.55 -4.84 -1.20
CA ALA A 105 8.10 -4.31 -2.49
C ALA A 105 7.28 -3.00 -2.46
N HIS A 106 7.20 -2.30 -1.33
CA HIS A 106 6.36 -1.10 -1.26
C HIS A 106 7.02 0.10 -1.95
N GLY A 107 8.23 0.48 -1.54
CA GLY A 107 8.94 1.61 -2.14
C GLY A 107 9.31 1.37 -3.62
N THR A 108 9.55 0.12 -4.01
CA THR A 108 9.75 -0.25 -5.43
C THR A 108 8.47 -0.06 -6.25
N PHE A 109 7.30 -0.39 -5.71
CA PHE A 109 6.01 -0.07 -6.34
C PHE A 109 5.84 1.43 -6.50
N VAL A 110 6.06 2.18 -5.41
CA VAL A 110 5.96 3.65 -5.37
C VAL A 110 6.87 4.30 -6.43
N ALA A 111 8.14 3.91 -6.47
CA ALA A 111 9.10 4.38 -7.46
C ALA A 111 8.71 4.02 -8.90
N GLY A 112 8.19 2.80 -9.11
CA GLY A 112 7.67 2.35 -10.40
C GLY A 112 6.51 3.19 -10.90
N ILE A 113 5.55 3.51 -10.02
CA ILE A 113 4.41 4.37 -10.35
C ILE A 113 4.88 5.79 -10.73
N ILE A 114 5.91 6.31 -10.06
CA ILE A 114 6.44 7.65 -10.34
C ILE A 114 7.21 7.65 -11.67
N ALA A 115 8.23 6.81 -11.81
CA ALA A 115 9.26 6.93 -12.86
C ALA A 115 9.58 5.62 -13.60
N GLY A 116 8.71 4.62 -13.55
CA GLY A 116 8.87 3.40 -14.33
C GLY A 116 9.02 3.67 -15.83
N LEU A 117 10.07 3.14 -16.44
CA LEU A 117 10.27 3.19 -17.88
C LEU A 117 9.18 2.40 -18.61
N LYS A 118 8.71 2.93 -19.73
CA LYS A 118 7.86 2.17 -20.67
C LYS A 118 8.73 1.20 -21.44
N LEU A 119 8.66 -0.09 -21.10
CA LEU A 119 9.42 -1.13 -21.79
C LEU A 119 8.61 -1.70 -22.97
N PRO A 120 9.26 -2.34 -23.96
CA PRO A 120 8.56 -3.09 -24.99
C PRO A 120 7.73 -4.23 -24.38
N ASN A 121 6.56 -4.49 -24.94
CA ASN A 121 5.66 -5.61 -24.58
C ASN A 121 5.19 -5.62 -23.11
N THR A 122 5.27 -4.49 -22.40
CA THR A 122 4.62 -4.29 -21.11
C THR A 122 3.64 -3.13 -21.15
N GLY A 123 2.49 -3.29 -20.50
CA GLY A 123 1.51 -2.24 -20.30
C GLY A 123 1.82 -1.33 -19.11
N PHE A 124 2.83 -1.66 -18.29
CA PHE A 124 3.21 -0.85 -17.14
C PHE A 124 4.21 0.24 -17.50
N TYR A 125 4.01 1.44 -16.94
CA TYR A 125 4.93 2.57 -17.00
C TYR A 125 4.61 3.54 -15.85
N GLY A 126 5.58 4.36 -15.47
CA GLY A 126 5.38 5.42 -14.48
C GLY A 126 4.76 6.67 -15.10
N VAL A 127 4.23 7.54 -14.25
CA VAL A 127 3.62 8.81 -14.68
C VAL A 127 4.64 9.76 -15.32
N ALA A 128 5.84 9.84 -14.75
CA ALA A 128 6.95 10.70 -15.16
C ALA A 128 8.22 9.88 -15.47
N PRO A 129 8.28 9.15 -16.60
CA PRO A 129 9.38 8.24 -16.92
C PRO A 129 10.72 8.93 -17.19
N GLY A 130 10.75 10.27 -17.30
CA GLY A 130 11.99 11.06 -17.41
C GLY A 130 12.55 11.51 -16.06
N ALA A 131 11.79 11.38 -14.97
CA ALA A 131 12.24 11.75 -13.64
C ALA A 131 13.26 10.74 -13.07
N ARG A 132 14.03 11.17 -12.07
CA ARG A 132 14.94 10.31 -11.30
C ARG A 132 14.41 10.11 -9.88
N ILE A 133 14.62 8.93 -9.32
CA ILE A 133 14.20 8.58 -7.97
C ILE A 133 15.39 8.70 -7.03
N LEU A 134 15.25 9.50 -5.96
CA LEU A 134 16.17 9.51 -4.83
C LEU A 134 15.58 8.64 -3.70
N PRO A 135 16.07 7.40 -3.50
CA PRO A 135 15.50 6.52 -2.49
C PRO A 135 16.01 6.89 -1.09
N ILE A 136 15.11 7.06 -0.14
CA ILE A 136 15.46 7.33 1.26
C ILE A 136 14.70 6.32 2.13
N ARG A 137 15.43 5.36 2.67
CA ARG A 137 14.86 4.27 3.46
C ARG A 137 14.76 4.67 4.92
N VAL A 138 13.54 4.67 5.47
CA VAL A 138 13.24 5.06 6.86
C VAL A 138 12.54 3.98 7.68
N VAL A 139 11.99 2.95 7.03
CA VAL A 139 11.37 1.78 7.69
C VAL A 139 11.84 0.48 7.02
N GLU A 140 11.79 -0.63 7.75
CA GLU A 140 12.12 -1.97 7.21
C GLU A 140 10.91 -2.63 6.55
N ASP A 141 9.75 -2.51 7.18
CA ASP A 141 8.49 -3.12 6.81
C ASP A 141 7.38 -2.05 6.86
N ASP A 142 6.33 -2.23 6.06
CA ASP A 142 5.14 -1.37 6.03
C ASP A 142 4.18 -1.65 7.21
N GLN A 143 4.39 -2.75 7.93
CA GLN A 143 3.72 -3.07 9.19
C GLN A 143 4.16 -2.09 10.29
N LYS A 144 3.21 -1.23 10.71
CA LYS A 144 3.29 -0.23 11.80
C LYS A 144 4.53 -0.38 12.68
N SER A 145 5.62 0.27 12.27
CA SER A 145 6.77 0.44 13.15
C SER A 145 6.29 1.15 14.42
N HIS A 146 6.46 0.51 15.57
CA HIS A 146 6.18 1.11 16.87
C HIS A 146 7.33 2.03 17.32
N ASP A 147 8.24 2.38 16.41
CA ASP A 147 9.32 3.32 16.67
C ASP A 147 8.76 4.73 16.89
N THR A 148 8.77 5.16 18.13
CA THR A 148 8.34 6.51 18.55
C THR A 148 9.25 7.60 17.99
N ASN A 149 10.45 7.27 17.52
CA ASN A 149 11.38 8.20 16.89
C ASN A 149 11.20 8.31 15.36
N LEU A 150 10.36 7.47 14.74
CA LEU A 150 10.11 7.50 13.30
C LEU A 150 9.73 8.90 12.76
N PRO A 151 8.89 9.73 13.43
CA PRO A 151 8.62 11.09 12.95
C PRO A 151 9.88 11.95 12.78
N ASN A 152 10.85 11.81 13.69
CA ASN A 152 12.11 12.56 13.62
C ASN A 152 13.03 12.02 12.53
N VAL A 153 13.06 10.70 12.35
CA VAL A 153 13.78 10.07 11.22
C VAL A 153 13.22 10.56 9.88
N ILE A 154 11.89 10.66 9.76
CA ILE A 154 11.24 11.22 8.56
C ILE A 154 11.59 12.70 8.39
N ALA A 155 11.66 13.47 9.48
CA ALA A 155 12.10 14.87 9.43
C ALA A 155 13.53 15.00 8.86
N ASP A 156 14.46 14.16 9.34
CA ASP A 156 15.84 14.11 8.84
C ASP A 156 15.90 13.65 7.37
N ALA A 157 15.05 12.72 6.97
CA ALA A 157 14.92 12.26 5.60
C ALA A 157 14.41 13.36 4.66
N ILE A 158 13.42 14.16 5.09
CA ILE A 158 12.93 15.32 4.34
C ILE A 158 14.05 16.35 4.16
N ASN A 159 14.80 16.65 5.22
CA ASN A 159 15.94 17.58 5.13
C ASN A 159 17.01 17.06 4.17
N PHE A 160 17.35 15.76 4.25
CA PHE A 160 18.28 15.14 3.31
C PHE A 160 17.79 15.22 1.87
N ALA A 161 16.50 14.97 1.60
CA ALA A 161 15.93 15.11 0.25
C ALA A 161 16.10 16.52 -0.30
N VAL A 162 15.80 17.55 0.50
CA VAL A 162 15.97 18.95 0.13
C VAL A 162 17.43 19.27 -0.18
N ASP A 163 18.35 18.83 0.68
CA ASP A 163 19.79 19.11 0.53
C ASP A 163 20.40 18.38 -0.68
N ASN A 164 19.79 17.28 -1.13
CA ASN A 164 20.21 16.50 -2.29
C ASN A 164 19.39 16.81 -3.55
N GLY A 165 18.75 17.98 -3.60
CA GLY A 165 18.17 18.53 -4.83
C GLY A 165 16.87 17.88 -5.29
N ALA A 166 16.10 17.28 -4.37
CA ALA A 166 14.75 16.82 -4.69
C ALA A 166 13.85 18.01 -5.06
N GLY A 167 13.19 17.93 -6.22
CA GLY A 167 12.15 18.89 -6.63
C GLY A 167 10.77 18.49 -6.12
N VAL A 168 10.57 17.21 -5.84
CA VAL A 168 9.35 16.61 -5.29
C VAL A 168 9.75 15.60 -4.20
N ILE A 169 9.01 15.55 -3.10
CA ILE A 169 9.14 14.55 -2.04
C ILE A 169 7.82 13.77 -1.97
N ASN A 170 7.91 12.45 -2.12
CA ASN A 170 6.81 11.52 -1.95
C ASN A 170 6.93 10.84 -0.58
N LEU A 171 5.88 10.95 0.23
CA LEU A 171 5.74 10.31 1.54
C LEU A 171 4.54 9.36 1.51
N SER A 172 4.80 8.12 1.12
CA SER A 172 3.82 7.04 1.05
C SER A 172 3.65 6.33 2.41
N LEU A 173 3.70 7.11 3.49
CA LEU A 173 3.64 6.66 4.87
C LEU A 173 2.87 7.67 5.72
N VAL A 174 2.49 7.24 6.93
CA VAL A 174 1.86 8.10 7.93
C VAL A 174 2.55 7.96 9.26
N THR A 175 2.53 9.02 10.05
CA THR A 175 3.15 9.07 11.37
C THR A 175 2.44 10.08 12.29
N GLN A 176 2.91 10.20 13.53
CA GLN A 176 2.43 11.19 14.48
C GLN A 176 3.06 12.57 14.22
N PRO A 177 2.33 13.66 14.47
CA PRO A 177 2.90 14.99 14.31
C PRO A 177 3.95 15.28 15.38
N THR A 178 5.08 15.85 14.98
CA THR A 178 6.08 16.40 15.89
C THR A 178 6.52 17.78 15.42
N PRO A 179 6.99 18.67 16.32
CA PRO A 179 7.55 19.97 15.92
C PRO A 179 8.68 19.85 14.90
N GLN A 180 9.52 18.82 15.02
CA GLN A 180 10.64 18.56 14.12
C GLN A 180 10.16 18.18 12.71
N LEU A 181 9.16 17.29 12.62
CA LEU A 181 8.57 16.90 11.33
C LEU A 181 7.91 18.11 10.65
N GLN A 182 7.13 18.90 11.41
CA GLN A 182 6.51 20.11 10.89
C GLN A 182 7.56 21.12 10.38
N ALA A 183 8.66 21.31 11.12
CA ALA A 183 9.74 22.21 10.72
C ALA A 183 10.46 21.72 9.45
N ALA A 184 10.68 20.41 9.30
CA ALA A 184 11.26 19.84 8.09
C ALA A 184 10.35 20.02 6.86
N VAL A 185 9.04 19.81 7.02
CA VAL A 185 8.04 20.08 5.96
C VAL A 185 8.04 21.56 5.59
N ALA A 186 7.95 22.45 6.57
CA ALA A 186 7.99 23.90 6.33
C ALA A 186 9.29 24.32 5.63
N ARG A 187 10.42 23.71 5.99
CA ARG A 187 11.70 23.89 5.31
C ARG A 187 11.62 23.47 3.85
N ALA A 188 11.12 22.27 3.53
CA ALA A 188 10.99 21.80 2.16
C ALA A 188 10.15 22.77 1.31
N LEU A 189 8.99 23.18 1.82
CA LEU A 189 8.11 24.15 1.16
C LEU A 189 8.80 25.51 0.94
N SER A 190 9.53 26.03 1.95
CA SER A 190 10.29 27.29 1.84
C SER A 190 11.41 27.24 0.79
N ARG A 191 11.88 26.03 0.46
CA ARG A 191 12.90 25.76 -0.56
C ARG A 191 12.30 25.41 -1.91
N ASN A 192 11.01 25.69 -2.10
CA ASN A 192 10.28 25.42 -3.33
C ASN A 192 10.18 23.93 -3.69
N VAL A 193 10.31 23.03 -2.72
CA VAL A 193 10.14 21.59 -2.91
C VAL A 193 8.66 21.23 -2.71
N ILE A 194 8.11 20.47 -3.64
CA ILE A 194 6.72 19.99 -3.56
C ILE A 194 6.69 18.78 -2.63
N VAL A 195 5.81 18.78 -1.63
CA VAL A 195 5.65 17.66 -0.71
C VAL A 195 4.29 17.01 -0.95
N VAL A 196 4.28 15.71 -1.26
CA VAL A 196 3.09 14.92 -1.54
C VAL A 196 3.05 13.78 -0.53
N ALA A 197 1.91 13.60 0.15
CA ALA A 197 1.79 12.59 1.19
C ALA A 197 0.44 11.86 1.16
N ALA A 198 0.47 10.60 1.58
CA ALA A 198 -0.71 9.76 1.72
C ALA A 198 -1.65 10.30 2.80
N ALA A 199 -2.96 10.43 2.50
CA ALA A 199 -3.94 10.93 3.46
C ALA A 199 -4.16 10.02 4.69
N GLY A 200 -3.79 8.74 4.58
CA GLY A 200 -3.96 7.74 5.62
C GLY A 200 -4.94 6.64 5.25
N ASN A 201 -4.94 5.55 6.02
CA ASN A 201 -5.71 4.33 5.76
C ASN A 201 -6.63 3.95 6.93
N ASP A 202 -6.98 4.91 7.79
CA ASP A 202 -7.77 4.69 9.00
C ASP A 202 -9.24 5.17 8.85
N GLY A 203 -9.71 5.46 7.62
CA GLY A 203 -11.05 6.00 7.36
C GLY A 203 -12.20 5.11 7.82
N ALA A 204 -12.04 3.80 7.69
CA ALA A 204 -12.99 2.80 8.18
C ALA A 204 -12.66 2.30 9.61
N SER A 205 -11.67 2.89 10.29
CA SER A 205 -11.24 2.45 11.61
C SER A 205 -12.21 2.89 12.70
N GLN A 206 -12.50 2.00 13.65
CA GLN A 206 -13.21 2.31 14.89
C GLN A 206 -12.47 3.35 15.76
N THR A 207 -11.18 3.59 15.49
CA THR A 207 -10.35 4.59 16.17
C THR A 207 -10.49 6.00 15.60
N GLY A 208 -11.35 6.21 14.60
CA GLY A 208 -12.01 7.50 14.38
C GLY A 208 -11.45 8.42 13.28
N ASN A 209 -10.98 7.90 12.14
CA ASN A 209 -10.68 8.71 10.94
C ASN A 209 -9.88 10.00 11.27
N GLN A 210 -8.79 9.85 12.01
CA GLN A 210 -8.00 10.99 12.46
C GLN A 210 -7.10 11.51 11.33
N PRO A 211 -6.84 12.83 11.26
CA PRO A 211 -5.88 13.38 10.30
C PRO A 211 -4.51 12.70 10.44
N ALA A 212 -3.93 12.32 9.30
CA ALA A 212 -2.62 11.68 9.26
C ALA A 212 -1.54 12.68 8.85
N TYR A 213 -0.35 12.55 9.45
CA TYR A 213 0.79 13.40 9.15
C TYR A 213 1.85 12.62 8.36
N PRO A 214 2.56 13.25 7.41
CA PRO A 214 2.62 14.70 7.17
C PRO A 214 1.52 15.29 6.27
N ALA A 215 0.61 14.48 5.71
CA ALA A 215 -0.43 14.96 4.79
C ALA A 215 -1.29 16.10 5.35
N ALA A 216 -1.62 16.08 6.64
CA ALA A 216 -2.42 17.13 7.27
C ALA A 216 -1.67 18.44 7.57
N TYR A 217 -0.36 18.54 7.28
CA TYR A 217 0.35 19.81 7.41
C TYR A 217 0.02 20.78 6.26
N ASP A 218 -0.14 22.06 6.59
CA ASP A 218 -0.39 23.10 5.59
C ASP A 218 0.70 23.14 4.51
N GLY A 219 0.27 23.13 3.24
CA GLY A 219 1.14 23.20 2.07
C GLY A 219 1.64 21.84 1.57
N VAL A 220 1.39 20.74 2.28
CA VAL A 220 1.54 19.38 1.76
C VAL A 220 0.34 19.04 0.90
N ILE A 221 0.55 18.40 -0.25
CA ILE A 221 -0.53 17.87 -1.08
C ILE A 221 -0.97 16.53 -0.49
N ALA A 222 -2.13 16.53 0.17
CA ALA A 222 -2.71 15.33 0.77
C ALA A 222 -3.50 14.52 -0.26
N VAL A 223 -3.16 13.23 -0.41
CA VAL A 223 -3.70 12.37 -1.46
C VAL A 223 -4.58 11.25 -0.91
N ALA A 224 -5.86 11.28 -1.28
CA ALA A 224 -6.83 10.22 -0.98
C ALA A 224 -6.82 9.10 -2.04
N GLY A 225 -7.39 7.95 -1.69
CA GLY A 225 -7.48 6.79 -2.58
C GLY A 225 -8.86 6.66 -3.24
N VAL A 226 -8.87 6.44 -4.55
CA VAL A 226 -10.07 6.03 -5.31
C VAL A 226 -9.92 4.65 -5.95
N ASP A 227 -11.03 4.01 -6.25
CA ASP A 227 -11.12 2.75 -7.00
C ASP A 227 -11.29 2.98 -8.51
N GLU A 228 -11.43 1.88 -9.25
CA GLU A 228 -11.63 1.89 -10.71
C GLU A 228 -12.90 2.59 -11.20
N ASN A 229 -13.84 2.89 -10.31
CA ASN A 229 -15.09 3.58 -10.60
C ASN A 229 -15.05 5.04 -10.13
N ASP A 230 -13.86 5.58 -9.83
CA ASP A 230 -13.65 6.89 -9.19
C ASP A 230 -14.41 7.04 -7.87
N LYS A 231 -14.62 5.94 -7.13
CA LYS A 231 -15.22 5.99 -5.80
C LYS A 231 -14.14 6.01 -4.74
N HIS A 232 -14.36 6.83 -3.71
CA HIS A 232 -13.51 6.88 -2.55
C HIS A 232 -13.35 5.49 -1.93
N VAL A 233 -12.11 5.10 -1.67
CA VAL A 233 -11.79 3.83 -1.03
C VAL A 233 -12.17 3.93 0.45
N PRO A 234 -13.03 3.07 1.02
CA PRO A 234 -13.52 3.23 2.39
C PRO A 234 -12.43 3.30 3.48
N THR A 235 -11.26 2.69 3.26
CA THR A 235 -10.13 2.78 4.19
C THR A 235 -9.39 4.11 4.11
N SER A 236 -9.47 4.84 3.00
CA SER A 236 -8.81 6.14 2.84
C SER A 236 -9.35 7.13 3.88
N THR A 237 -8.45 7.80 4.59
CA THR A 237 -8.83 8.81 5.58
C THR A 237 -9.44 10.02 4.88
N THR A 238 -10.54 10.52 5.42
CA THR A 238 -11.27 11.69 4.90
C THR A 238 -11.06 12.91 5.78
N GLY A 239 -11.20 14.11 5.22
CA GLY A 239 -11.22 15.34 6.01
C GLY A 239 -10.92 16.59 5.20
N ASP A 240 -11.04 17.74 5.85
CA ASP A 240 -10.78 19.03 5.21
C ASP A 240 -9.33 19.24 4.78
N PHE A 241 -8.41 18.39 5.23
CA PHE A 241 -7.01 18.42 4.82
C PHE A 241 -6.75 17.70 3.48
N VAL A 242 -7.70 16.93 2.95
CA VAL A 242 -7.56 16.23 1.66
C VAL A 242 -7.61 17.23 0.50
N ASP A 243 -6.61 17.18 -0.39
CA ASP A 243 -6.51 18.10 -1.53
C ASP A 243 -6.94 17.45 -2.85
N VAL A 244 -6.56 16.20 -3.08
CA VAL A 244 -6.77 15.50 -4.35
C VAL A 244 -6.86 14.00 -4.11
N ALA A 245 -7.41 13.26 -5.07
CA ALA A 245 -7.41 11.81 -5.06
C ALA A 245 -6.61 11.20 -6.21
N ALA A 246 -6.21 9.94 -6.05
CA ALA A 246 -5.63 9.13 -7.10
C ALA A 246 -5.94 7.64 -6.88
N PRO A 247 -5.73 6.78 -7.90
CA PRO A 247 -5.90 5.34 -7.77
C PRO A 247 -5.21 4.76 -6.53
N GLY A 248 -5.98 4.14 -5.63
CA GLY A 248 -5.51 3.69 -4.32
C GLY A 248 -5.71 2.20 -4.02
N VAL A 249 -6.36 1.43 -4.90
CA VAL A 249 -6.66 -0.01 -4.70
C VAL A 249 -6.33 -0.84 -5.93
N ARG A 250 -6.07 -2.14 -5.74
CA ARG A 250 -5.77 -3.09 -6.83
C ARG A 250 -4.65 -2.56 -7.73
N ILE A 251 -3.55 -2.18 -7.09
CA ILE A 251 -2.43 -1.49 -7.73
C ILE A 251 -1.38 -2.51 -8.15
N GLN A 252 -1.00 -2.47 -9.43
CA GLN A 252 0.11 -3.25 -9.93
C GLN A 252 1.42 -2.45 -9.91
N GLY A 253 2.55 -3.12 -9.72
CA GLY A 253 3.86 -2.47 -9.69
C GLY A 253 5.03 -3.45 -9.85
N PRO A 254 6.24 -2.93 -10.11
CA PRO A 254 7.42 -3.74 -10.36
C PRO A 254 7.90 -4.50 -9.12
N ALA A 255 8.38 -5.73 -9.30
CA ALA A 255 9.01 -6.50 -8.23
C ALA A 255 10.41 -5.93 -7.87
N PRO A 256 10.83 -6.02 -6.59
CA PRO A 256 12.21 -5.75 -6.21
C PRO A 256 13.24 -6.66 -6.88
N GLN A 257 12.85 -7.86 -7.31
CA GLN A 257 13.74 -8.81 -8.00
C GLN A 257 13.14 -9.36 -9.27
N GLY A 258 14.00 -9.61 -10.26
CA GLY A 258 13.60 -10.10 -11.56
C GLY A 258 12.97 -8.99 -12.42
N GLY A 259 12.14 -9.38 -13.38
CA GLY A 259 11.44 -8.45 -14.28
C GLY A 259 9.92 -8.62 -14.29
N GLY A 260 9.37 -9.27 -13.27
CA GLY A 260 7.93 -9.46 -13.12
C GLY A 260 7.29 -8.37 -12.28
N PHE A 261 5.97 -8.32 -12.31
CA PHE A 261 5.16 -7.37 -11.59
C PHE A 261 4.27 -8.09 -10.57
N GLY A 262 3.84 -7.38 -9.54
CA GLY A 262 2.91 -7.90 -8.53
C GLY A 262 1.65 -7.06 -8.42
N LEU A 263 0.66 -7.59 -7.71
CA LEU A 263 -0.60 -6.91 -7.39
C LEU A 263 -0.72 -6.65 -5.88
N ARG A 264 -1.09 -5.42 -5.53
CA ARG A 264 -1.55 -5.01 -4.20
C ARG A 264 -3.07 -4.88 -4.24
N SER A 265 -3.75 -5.96 -3.83
CA SER A 265 -5.20 -6.07 -3.90
C SER A 265 -5.92 -5.12 -2.94
N SER A 266 -5.39 -5.00 -1.72
CA SER A 266 -5.90 -4.09 -0.70
C SER A 266 -5.42 -2.66 -0.93
N GLY A 267 -6.25 -1.70 -0.58
CA GLY A 267 -5.97 -0.29 -0.79
C GLY A 267 -4.90 0.27 0.12
N GLY A 268 -4.32 1.38 -0.33
CA GLY A 268 -3.47 2.25 0.45
C GLY A 268 -3.34 3.60 -0.22
N THR A 269 -3.61 4.68 0.50
CA THR A 269 -3.29 6.05 0.07
C THR A 269 -1.79 6.22 -0.22
N SER A 270 -0.96 5.32 0.31
CA SER A 270 0.46 5.16 -0.02
C SER A 270 0.70 4.89 -1.51
N PHE A 271 -0.19 4.20 -2.22
CA PHE A 271 -0.11 4.01 -3.67
C PHE A 271 -0.80 5.09 -4.48
N ALA A 272 -1.68 5.88 -3.86
CA ALA A 272 -2.29 7.05 -4.51
C ALA A 272 -1.29 8.22 -4.63
N ALA A 273 -0.56 8.52 -3.54
CA ALA A 273 0.46 9.56 -3.49
C ALA A 273 1.46 9.56 -4.67
N PRO A 274 2.05 8.42 -5.10
CA PRO A 274 3.03 8.43 -6.19
C PRO A 274 2.47 8.83 -7.56
N TYR A 275 1.17 8.63 -7.84
CA TYR A 275 0.57 9.14 -9.09
C TYR A 275 0.56 10.68 -9.11
N VAL A 276 0.29 11.30 -7.96
CA VAL A 276 0.32 12.76 -7.79
C VAL A 276 1.76 13.27 -7.78
N SER A 277 2.70 12.56 -7.13
CA SER A 277 4.13 12.89 -7.16
C SER A 277 4.70 12.84 -8.57
N GLY A 278 4.32 11.85 -9.38
CA GLY A 278 4.66 11.80 -10.80
C GLY A 278 4.08 12.99 -11.57
N THR A 279 2.81 13.33 -11.34
CA THR A 279 2.18 14.51 -11.97
C THR A 279 2.89 15.81 -11.59
N ALA A 280 3.28 15.96 -10.32
CA ALA A 280 4.08 17.09 -9.84
C ALA A 280 5.45 17.15 -10.51
N ALA A 281 6.09 16.01 -10.78
CA ALA A 281 7.35 15.95 -11.53
C ALA A 281 7.18 16.37 -13.00
N LEU A 282 6.09 15.96 -13.66
CA LEU A 282 5.75 16.43 -15.01
C LEU A 282 5.61 17.96 -15.05
N LEU A 283 4.88 18.52 -14.09
CA LEU A 283 4.69 19.96 -13.96
C LEU A 283 5.99 20.70 -13.66
N ARG A 284 6.79 20.21 -12.71
CA ARG A 284 8.07 20.82 -12.33
C ARG A 284 9.05 20.86 -13.51
N ALA A 285 9.08 19.82 -14.36
CA ALA A 285 9.92 19.80 -15.55
C ALA A 285 9.43 20.78 -16.63
N TYR A 286 8.11 20.90 -16.81
CA TYR A 286 7.53 21.76 -17.85
C TYR A 286 7.49 23.25 -17.44
N TYR A 287 7.24 23.53 -16.16
CA TYR A 287 7.15 24.85 -15.57
C TYR A 287 8.21 25.02 -14.45
N PRO A 288 9.51 25.08 -14.79
CA PRO A 288 10.58 25.07 -13.79
C PRO A 288 10.55 26.28 -12.84
N THR A 289 9.94 27.40 -13.26
CA THR A 289 9.83 28.63 -12.47
C THR A 289 8.62 28.67 -11.55
N MET A 290 7.63 27.78 -11.69
CA MET A 290 6.47 27.76 -10.79
C MET A 290 6.91 27.44 -9.36
N THR A 291 6.25 28.06 -8.41
CA THR A 291 6.38 27.71 -7.00
C THR A 291 5.71 26.37 -6.71
N ALA A 292 6.10 25.70 -5.62
CA ALA A 292 5.48 24.47 -5.15
C ALA A 292 3.98 24.69 -4.88
N ARG A 293 3.63 25.88 -4.39
CA ARG A 293 2.24 26.30 -4.20
C ARG A 293 1.50 26.42 -5.53
N GLU A 294 2.05 27.08 -6.53
CA GLU A 294 1.42 27.18 -7.86
C GLU A 294 1.25 25.81 -8.51
N ILE A 295 2.20 24.88 -8.31
CA ILE A 295 2.06 23.50 -8.79
C ILE A 295 0.94 22.77 -8.04
N ALA A 296 0.82 22.93 -6.72
CA ALA A 296 -0.29 22.37 -5.94
C ALA A 296 -1.66 22.93 -6.37
N ASP A 297 -1.76 24.26 -6.53
CA ASP A 297 -2.96 24.95 -7.01
C ASP A 297 -3.34 24.48 -8.43
N ARG A 298 -2.35 24.20 -9.27
CA ARG A 298 -2.56 23.67 -10.61
C ARG A 298 -3.03 22.23 -10.60
N ILE A 299 -2.44 21.37 -9.77
CA ILE A 299 -2.89 19.97 -9.60
C ILE A 299 -4.35 19.93 -9.18
N THR A 300 -4.73 20.73 -8.18
CA THR A 300 -6.10 20.76 -7.64
C THR A 300 -7.09 21.39 -8.60
N SER A 301 -6.81 22.58 -9.16
CA SER A 301 -7.70 23.25 -10.12
C SER A 301 -7.89 22.52 -11.45
N THR A 302 -7.02 21.55 -11.75
CA THR A 302 -7.13 20.70 -12.94
C THR A 302 -7.45 19.25 -12.62
N ALA A 303 -7.89 18.92 -11.40
CA ALA A 303 -8.39 17.59 -11.05
C ALA A 303 -9.79 17.31 -11.66
N ASP A 304 -10.19 16.05 -11.74
CA ASP A 304 -11.53 15.63 -12.17
C ASP A 304 -12.49 15.86 -10.99
N HIS A 305 -13.07 17.06 -10.91
CA HIS A 305 -13.77 17.55 -9.73
C HIS A 305 -15.03 16.75 -9.40
N PRO A 306 -15.33 16.53 -8.09
CA PRO A 306 -16.64 16.04 -7.69
C PRO A 306 -17.73 17.07 -8.01
N PRO A 307 -19.03 16.70 -8.00
CA PRO A 307 -20.12 17.60 -8.36
C PRO A 307 -20.16 18.92 -7.56
N ALA A 308 -19.74 18.87 -6.28
CA ALA A 308 -19.68 20.04 -5.41
C ALA A 308 -18.40 20.89 -5.61
N GLY A 309 -17.54 20.53 -6.56
CA GLY A 309 -16.21 21.13 -6.77
C GLY A 309 -15.17 20.63 -5.77
N ARG A 310 -15.53 20.46 -4.50
CA ARG A 310 -14.67 19.87 -3.49
C ARG A 310 -15.48 19.11 -2.44
N ASP A 311 -14.96 18.00 -1.94
CA ASP A 311 -15.47 17.32 -0.75
C ASP A 311 -14.32 16.81 0.15
N GLN A 312 -14.67 16.14 1.26
CA GLN A 312 -13.71 15.61 2.23
C GLN A 312 -13.14 14.24 1.86
N GLU A 313 -13.70 13.57 0.85
CA GLU A 313 -13.32 12.22 0.44
C GLU A 313 -12.23 12.26 -0.63
N VAL A 314 -12.40 13.09 -1.64
CA VAL A 314 -11.49 13.19 -2.80
C VAL A 314 -10.86 14.56 -2.97
N GLY A 315 -11.13 15.51 -2.05
CA GLY A 315 -10.66 16.88 -2.17
C GLY A 315 -11.24 17.53 -3.42
N TYR A 316 -10.37 18.08 -4.27
CA TYR A 316 -10.74 18.65 -5.57
C TYR A 316 -10.93 17.60 -6.68
N GLY A 317 -10.86 16.30 -6.35
CA GLY A 317 -11.15 15.20 -7.26
C GLY A 317 -9.93 14.38 -7.70
N THR A 318 -10.11 13.47 -8.65
CA THR A 318 -9.02 12.59 -9.13
C THR A 318 -8.00 13.38 -9.95
N VAL A 319 -6.71 13.22 -9.68
CA VAL A 319 -5.62 13.88 -10.42
C VAL A 319 -5.71 13.61 -11.93
N ASN A 320 -5.44 14.62 -12.75
CA ASN A 320 -5.43 14.48 -14.22
C ASN A 320 -4.09 14.99 -14.79
N PRO A 321 -3.12 14.09 -15.06
CA PRO A 321 -1.77 14.49 -15.47
C PRO A 321 -1.75 15.33 -16.76
N TYR A 322 -2.53 14.96 -17.76
CA TYR A 322 -2.61 15.68 -19.03
C TYR A 322 -3.19 17.08 -18.84
N ARG A 323 -4.35 17.21 -18.18
CA ARG A 323 -4.98 18.52 -17.97
C ARG A 323 -4.10 19.42 -17.11
N ALA A 324 -3.41 18.87 -16.11
CA ALA A 324 -2.47 19.62 -15.29
C ALA A 324 -1.36 20.26 -16.14
N VAL A 325 -0.71 19.50 -17.03
CA VAL A 325 0.37 20.04 -17.86
C VAL A 325 -0.16 20.97 -18.96
N ALA A 326 -1.21 20.56 -19.68
CA ALA A 326 -1.66 21.19 -20.92
C ALA A 326 -2.55 22.42 -20.75
N THR A 327 -3.20 22.62 -19.60
CA THR A 327 -4.14 23.75 -19.42
C THR A 327 -3.42 25.10 -19.50
N ILE A 328 -3.70 25.92 -20.51
CA ILE A 328 -3.18 27.28 -20.57
C ILE A 328 -4.01 28.14 -19.61
N GLN A 329 -3.49 28.39 -18.41
CA GLN A 329 -4.05 29.38 -17.50
C GLN A 329 -3.57 30.75 -17.99
N GLY A 330 -4.50 31.63 -18.37
CA GLY A 330 -4.16 32.97 -18.83
C GLY A 330 -3.28 33.68 -17.80
N GLY A 331 -2.18 34.28 -18.26
CA GLY A 331 -1.21 34.97 -17.41
C GLY A 331 -1.88 36.06 -16.59
N GLY A 332 -2.24 35.73 -15.37
CA GLY A 332 -2.84 36.63 -14.41
C GLY A 332 -2.74 35.96 -13.06
N GLY A 333 -2.10 36.65 -12.11
CA GLY A 333 -2.20 36.36 -10.69
C GLY A 333 -3.62 36.55 -10.17
N GLY A 334 -4.57 35.83 -10.77
CA GLY A 334 -5.92 35.69 -10.28
C GLY A 334 -5.85 34.75 -9.11
N ALA A 335 -6.03 35.31 -7.92
CA ALA A 335 -6.33 34.56 -6.71
C ALA A 335 -7.39 33.48 -7.04
N GLY A 336 -6.94 32.22 -7.17
CA GLY A 336 -7.76 31.10 -6.73
C GLY A 336 -8.15 31.35 -5.27
N PRO A 337 -9.30 30.86 -4.77
CA PRO A 337 -9.94 31.35 -3.55
C PRO A 337 -9.10 31.13 -2.28
N ALA A 338 -8.08 31.98 -2.10
CA ALA A 338 -7.35 32.25 -0.88
C ALA A 338 -8.10 33.36 -0.13
N ALA A 339 -9.34 33.06 0.24
CA ALA A 339 -10.14 33.91 1.12
C ALA A 339 -11.10 33.07 1.96
N SER A 340 -10.57 32.04 2.62
CA SER A 340 -11.29 31.39 3.74
C SER A 340 -10.38 30.85 4.84
N ARG A 341 -9.06 30.71 4.61
CA ARG A 341 -8.14 30.15 5.61
C ARG A 341 -7.58 31.18 6.61
N ALA A 342 -7.78 32.48 6.39
CA ALA A 342 -7.22 33.55 7.23
C ALA A 342 -8.14 34.04 8.37
N SER A 343 -9.30 33.41 8.61
CA SER A 343 -10.13 33.77 9.77
C SER A 343 -10.80 32.54 10.36
N ARG A 344 -10.08 31.87 11.28
CA ARG A 344 -10.61 31.12 12.43
C ARG A 344 -9.48 30.60 13.33
N LEU A 345 -8.61 31.51 13.78
CA LEU A 345 -7.85 31.31 15.02
C LEU A 345 -8.64 32.00 16.14
N GLY A 346 -9.61 31.29 16.71
CA GLY A 346 -10.05 31.57 18.07
C GLY A 346 -9.03 30.96 19.04
N PRO A 347 -8.82 31.55 20.23
CA PRO A 347 -7.88 31.00 21.20
C PRO A 347 -8.27 29.56 21.53
N SER A 348 -7.35 28.63 21.25
CA SER A 348 -7.44 27.27 21.74
C SER A 348 -7.35 27.35 23.26
N ALA A 349 -8.52 27.36 23.91
CA ALA A 349 -8.61 27.08 25.33
C ALA A 349 -8.06 25.67 25.51
N ALA A 350 -6.90 25.58 26.15
CA ALA A 350 -6.33 24.34 26.65
C ALA A 350 -7.40 23.64 27.48
N ALA A 351 -8.02 22.61 26.91
CA ALA A 351 -8.89 21.72 27.65
C ALA A 351 -7.99 20.81 28.48
N THR A 352 -7.68 21.26 29.70
CA THR A 352 -7.33 20.38 30.82
C THR A 352 -8.47 19.38 30.98
N LYS A 353 -8.31 18.17 30.42
CA LYS A 353 -9.20 17.06 30.74
C LYS A 353 -8.67 16.36 31.98
N ASP A 354 -9.36 16.65 33.07
CA ASP A 354 -9.32 15.91 34.32
C ASP A 354 -9.50 14.42 34.05
N SER A 355 -8.54 13.67 34.57
CA SER A 355 -8.47 12.22 34.53
C SER A 355 -9.51 11.59 35.45
N HIS A 356 -10.65 11.18 34.87
CA HIS A 356 -11.61 10.26 35.48
C HIS A 356 -11.95 9.10 34.54
N LEU A 357 -10.93 8.37 34.08
CA LEU A 357 -11.09 7.14 33.30
C LEU A 357 -10.22 5.96 33.81
N PRO A 358 -10.20 5.66 35.13
CA PRO A 358 -10.05 4.27 35.56
C PRO A 358 -11.28 3.70 36.29
N ALA A 359 -12.36 4.48 36.50
CA ALA A 359 -13.48 4.06 37.36
C ALA A 359 -14.62 3.31 36.66
N ILE A 360 -14.62 3.20 35.32
CA ILE A 360 -15.69 2.51 34.56
C ILE A 360 -15.27 1.08 34.13
N TRP A 361 -13.97 0.79 34.09
CA TRP A 361 -13.46 -0.54 33.74
C TRP A 361 -13.41 -1.51 34.92
N THR A 362 -13.33 -1.01 36.15
CA THR A 362 -13.37 -1.83 37.38
C THR A 362 -14.76 -2.36 37.70
N THR A 363 -15.83 -1.64 37.34
CA THR A 363 -17.21 -2.04 37.62
C THR A 363 -17.73 -3.09 36.64
N LEU A 364 -17.35 -3.02 35.36
CA LEU A 364 -17.70 -4.05 34.35
C LEU A 364 -16.93 -5.37 34.58
N GLY A 365 -15.66 -5.30 34.98
CA GLY A 365 -14.89 -6.50 35.34
C GLY A 365 -15.42 -7.23 36.57
N ALA A 366 -15.88 -6.50 37.60
CA ALA A 366 -16.47 -7.07 38.80
C ALA A 366 -17.84 -7.73 38.55
N LEU A 367 -18.65 -7.18 37.65
CA LEU A 367 -19.93 -7.78 37.24
C LEU A 367 -19.73 -9.09 36.45
N LEU A 368 -18.71 -9.18 35.60
CA LEU A 368 -18.39 -10.40 34.87
C LEU A 368 -17.89 -11.52 35.80
N LEU A 369 -17.03 -11.18 36.77
CA LEU A 369 -16.52 -12.15 37.75
C LEU A 369 -17.61 -12.68 38.68
N THR A 370 -18.53 -11.82 39.14
CA THR A 370 -19.66 -12.26 39.96
C THR A 370 -20.62 -13.16 39.19
N ALA A 371 -20.90 -12.87 37.92
CA ALA A 371 -21.70 -13.74 37.06
C ALA A 371 -21.07 -15.14 36.88
N LEU A 372 -19.75 -15.20 36.66
CA LEU A 372 -19.03 -16.47 36.52
C LEU A 372 -19.03 -17.31 37.80
N VAL A 373 -18.87 -16.68 38.98
CA VAL A 373 -18.99 -17.36 40.28
C VAL A 373 -20.40 -17.92 40.48
N TRP A 374 -21.44 -17.17 40.12
CA TRP A 374 -22.82 -17.63 40.22
C TRP A 374 -23.13 -18.82 39.30
N VAL A 375 -22.64 -18.80 38.06
CA VAL A 375 -22.75 -19.94 37.14
C VAL A 375 -22.03 -21.17 37.69
N GLY A 376 -20.83 -20.99 38.24
CA GLY A 376 -20.07 -22.06 38.90
C GLY A 376 -20.80 -22.68 40.10
N LEU A 377 -21.40 -21.85 40.96
CA LEU A 377 -22.17 -22.32 42.12
C LEU A 377 -23.44 -23.07 41.72
N ILE A 378 -24.15 -22.60 40.68
CA ILE A 378 -25.34 -23.29 40.15
C ILE A 378 -24.93 -24.65 39.56
N ALA A 379 -23.86 -24.71 38.77
CA ALA A 379 -23.34 -25.95 38.20
C ALA A 379 -22.90 -26.94 39.29
N GLN A 380 -22.22 -26.47 40.34
CA GLN A 380 -21.80 -27.30 41.47
C GLN A 380 -22.98 -27.81 42.29
N ARG A 381 -24.04 -27.00 42.48
CA ARG A 381 -25.27 -27.42 43.17
C ARG A 381 -26.06 -28.44 42.35
N ALA A 382 -26.10 -28.28 41.02
CA ALA A 382 -26.67 -29.26 40.11
C ALA A 382 -25.89 -30.59 40.14
N HIS A 383 -24.55 -30.52 40.18
CA HIS A 383 -23.70 -31.72 40.29
C HIS A 383 -23.86 -32.44 41.63
N ARG A 384 -23.99 -31.72 42.75
CA ARG A 384 -24.22 -32.32 44.08
C ARG A 384 -25.61 -32.96 44.20
N ARG A 385 -26.62 -32.41 43.53
CA ARG A 385 -27.96 -33.04 43.46
C ARG A 385 -27.97 -34.33 42.64
N ARG A 386 -27.13 -34.44 41.61
CA ARG A 386 -26.96 -35.66 40.80
C ARG A 386 -26.14 -36.77 41.49
N LEU A 387 -25.45 -36.46 42.60
CA LEU A 387 -24.67 -37.41 43.40
C LEU A 387 -25.32 -37.72 44.78
N GLY A 388 -26.50 -37.18 45.07
CA GLY A 388 -27.18 -37.28 46.37
C GLY A 388 -28.40 -38.21 46.42
N THR A 389 -28.66 -38.98 45.36
CA THR A 389 -29.70 -40.01 45.34
C THR A 389 -29.04 -41.38 45.24
N ASP A 390 -28.64 -41.92 46.39
CA ASP A 390 -28.51 -43.37 46.66
C ASP A 390 -28.18 -43.56 48.15
N ALA A 391 -29.21 -43.49 48.99
CA ALA A 391 -29.19 -44.06 50.36
C ALA A 391 -30.64 -44.13 50.89
N ALA A 392 -31.23 -45.32 50.85
CA ALA A 392 -32.48 -45.64 51.55
C ALA A 392 -32.19 -46.15 52.97
N PRO A 393 -33.07 -45.88 53.96
CA PRO A 393 -33.16 -46.69 55.17
C PRO A 393 -34.44 -47.53 55.24
N ALA A 394 -34.37 -48.65 55.94
CA ALA A 394 -35.40 -49.69 56.08
C ALA A 394 -36.14 -49.66 57.44
N PHE A 395 -37.28 -50.40 57.48
CA PHE A 395 -38.07 -50.92 58.63
C PHE A 395 -39.30 -50.08 59.15
N PRO A 396 -40.28 -50.66 59.92
CA PRO A 396 -41.49 -51.41 59.50
C PRO A 396 -42.78 -50.91 60.27
N PRO A 397 -43.81 -51.72 60.62
CA PRO A 397 -44.94 -52.27 59.83
C PRO A 397 -46.37 -51.79 60.26
N ALA A 398 -47.39 -52.31 59.53
CA ALA A 398 -48.75 -52.71 59.96
C ALA A 398 -49.99 -51.78 59.83
N SER A 399 -50.91 -52.23 58.94
CA SER A 399 -52.39 -52.35 59.06
C SER A 399 -53.27 -51.07 59.08
N ALA A 400 -54.50 -51.01 58.53
CA ALA A 400 -55.47 -52.02 58.13
C ALA A 400 -56.52 -51.49 57.10
N GLY A 401 -57.14 -52.43 56.35
CA GLY A 401 -58.52 -52.39 55.80
C GLY A 401 -58.80 -51.48 54.58
N GLY A 402 -59.47 -51.88 53.50
CA GLY A 402 -60.10 -53.14 53.11
C GLY A 402 -60.88 -52.94 51.77
N GLY A 403 -61.00 -54.01 50.97
CA GLY A 403 -61.92 -54.19 49.83
C GLY A 403 -61.60 -53.38 48.55
N SER A 404 -61.73 -53.86 47.32
CA SER A 404 -62.18 -55.13 46.74
C SER A 404 -61.80 -55.15 45.25
N SER A 405 -61.81 -56.35 44.65
CA SER A 405 -61.92 -56.66 43.20
C SER A 405 -60.71 -56.50 42.25
N ARG A 406 -60.20 -57.69 41.90
CA ARG A 406 -59.33 -58.14 40.78
C ARG A 406 -60.14 -58.24 39.45
N PRO A 407 -59.64 -58.80 38.30
CA PRO A 407 -58.27 -59.22 37.92
C PRO A 407 -57.82 -58.93 36.45
N GLY A 408 -56.55 -59.27 36.14
CA GLY A 408 -56.06 -59.72 34.83
C GLY A 408 -55.12 -58.73 34.12
N SER A 409 -53.93 -59.06 33.60
CA SER A 409 -53.25 -60.33 33.34
C SER A 409 -51.76 -60.07 33.02
N ARG A 410 -50.93 -61.03 33.41
CA ARG A 410 -49.48 -61.27 33.17
C ARG A 410 -49.18 -61.62 31.68
N PRO A 411 -47.94 -62.02 31.29
CA PRO A 411 -46.59 -61.56 31.66
C PRO A 411 -45.61 -61.50 30.43
N GLY A 412 -44.35 -61.12 30.64
CA GLY A 412 -43.26 -61.53 29.75
C GLY A 412 -41.95 -60.82 30.06
N GLY A 413 -41.03 -61.50 30.74
CA GLY A 413 -39.70 -61.00 31.10
C GLY A 413 -38.56 -61.74 30.42
N GLY A 414 -37.35 -61.23 30.64
CA GLY A 414 -36.05 -61.79 30.22
C GLY A 414 -35.43 -60.97 29.09
N GLY A 415 -34.19 -60.52 29.11
CA GLY A 415 -33.06 -60.70 30.02
C GLY A 415 -31.78 -60.30 29.27
N GLY A 416 -30.75 -59.83 29.99
CA GLY A 416 -29.40 -59.54 29.48
C GLY A 416 -29.24 -58.10 28.97
N GLY A 417 -28.18 -57.34 29.27
CA GLY A 417 -26.95 -57.63 29.99
C GLY A 417 -25.85 -56.71 29.43
N GLY A 418 -25.24 -55.90 30.30
CA GLY A 418 -23.87 -55.40 30.12
C GLY A 418 -23.65 -54.09 29.36
N GLY A 419 -23.28 -53.05 30.12
CA GLY A 419 -22.00 -52.39 29.88
C GLY A 419 -21.96 -51.01 29.21
N ARG A 420 -21.54 -50.04 30.04
CA ARG A 420 -20.73 -48.84 29.72
C ARG A 420 -21.44 -47.58 29.17
N SER A 421 -21.50 -46.60 30.08
CA SER A 421 -20.89 -45.26 29.94
C SER A 421 -21.46 -44.27 28.92
N ARG A 422 -22.16 -43.28 29.51
CA ARG A 422 -22.05 -41.82 29.31
C ARG A 422 -22.70 -41.15 28.09
N ARG A 423 -23.65 -40.29 28.47
CA ARG A 423 -23.93 -38.90 28.04
C ARG A 423 -24.70 -38.68 26.74
N ASP A 424 -25.93 -38.20 26.93
CA ASP A 424 -26.45 -36.90 26.48
C ASP A 424 -26.22 -36.60 24.98
N GLU A 425 -27.20 -36.77 24.07
CA GLU A 425 -28.41 -35.93 23.90
C GLU A 425 -28.22 -34.49 24.42
N ALA A 426 -28.44 -33.42 23.68
CA ALA A 426 -28.80 -33.19 22.31
C ALA A 426 -28.51 -31.70 22.13
N SER A 427 -27.74 -31.33 21.11
CA SER A 427 -27.70 -29.94 20.63
C SER A 427 -28.49 -29.95 19.34
N ASN A 428 -29.67 -29.33 19.40
CA ASN A 428 -30.61 -29.29 18.30
C ASN A 428 -30.02 -28.47 17.13
N GLU A 429 -30.23 -29.03 15.95
CA GLU A 429 -29.95 -28.48 14.64
C GLU A 429 -30.58 -27.10 14.41
N LEU A 430 -29.89 -26.30 13.59
CA LEU A 430 -30.54 -25.62 12.47
C LEU A 430 -29.50 -25.38 11.37
N THR A 431 -29.33 -26.41 10.55
CA THR A 431 -28.64 -26.36 9.25
C THR A 431 -29.71 -26.14 8.19
N VAL A 432 -29.60 -25.07 7.39
CA VAL A 432 -30.23 -25.05 6.06
C VAL A 432 -29.22 -24.54 5.05
N THR A 433 -28.73 -25.50 4.28
CA THR A 433 -27.88 -25.39 3.10
C THR A 433 -28.72 -25.17 1.84
N GLY A 434 -28.20 -24.29 0.96
CA GLY A 434 -28.23 -24.44 -0.50
C GLY A 434 -29.04 -23.38 -1.29
N PRO A 435 -28.86 -23.26 -2.62
CA PRO A 435 -27.90 -23.98 -3.48
C PRO A 435 -27.00 -23.07 -4.35
N ILE A 436 -25.88 -23.66 -4.76
CA ILE A 436 -24.98 -23.22 -5.83
C ILE A 436 -25.66 -23.46 -7.19
N VAL A 437 -25.70 -22.45 -8.05
CA VAL A 437 -26.05 -22.61 -9.47
C VAL A 437 -24.84 -22.26 -10.34
N ARG A 438 -24.33 -23.28 -11.05
CA ARG A 438 -23.46 -23.14 -12.22
C ARG A 438 -24.33 -23.05 -13.48
N ARG A 439 -24.13 -22.01 -14.30
CA ARG A 439 -24.24 -21.98 -15.78
C ARG A 439 -23.20 -20.94 -16.24
N GLY A 440 -22.34 -21.14 -17.24
CA GLY A 440 -22.47 -21.88 -18.48
C GLY A 440 -22.39 -20.86 -19.62
N ALA A 441 -21.31 -20.90 -20.40
CA ALA A 441 -20.92 -19.95 -21.44
C ALA A 441 -21.98 -19.73 -22.54
N GLN A 442 -22.10 -18.49 -23.03
CA GLN A 442 -22.29 -18.11 -24.45
C GLN A 442 -22.65 -16.62 -24.58
N ALA A 443 -21.76 -15.82 -25.17
CA ALA A 443 -22.08 -14.77 -26.17
C ALA A 443 -20.77 -14.14 -26.67
N ARG A 444 -20.27 -14.66 -27.80
CA ARG A 444 -19.37 -13.97 -28.73
C ARG A 444 -20.24 -13.21 -29.75
N GLY A 445 -19.75 -12.06 -30.21
CA GLY A 445 -20.22 -11.33 -31.41
C GLY A 445 -21.15 -10.16 -31.06
N LEU A 446 -20.95 -8.93 -31.52
CA LEU A 446 -20.27 -8.47 -32.71
C LEU A 446 -19.66 -7.06 -32.50
N ALA A 447 -18.37 -6.94 -32.79
CA ALA A 447 -17.80 -5.73 -33.37
C ALA A 447 -17.74 -5.94 -34.89
N ALA A 448 -18.46 -5.12 -35.66
CA ALA A 448 -18.17 -4.79 -37.07
C ALA A 448 -19.37 -4.05 -37.71
N ALA A 449 -19.25 -2.72 -37.84
CA ALA A 449 -19.80 -1.90 -38.94
C ALA A 449 -19.48 -0.43 -38.61
N GLU A 450 -19.02 0.43 -39.49
CA GLU A 450 -18.44 0.31 -40.82
C GLU A 450 -17.76 1.67 -41.01
N ARG A 451 -16.49 1.65 -41.40
CA ARG A 451 -15.78 2.84 -41.85
C ARG A 451 -16.48 3.36 -43.10
N ARG A 452 -16.88 4.64 -43.15
CA ARG A 452 -17.01 5.38 -44.41
C ARG A 452 -16.95 6.89 -44.17
N GLY A 453 -16.04 7.52 -44.90
CA GLY A 453 -16.10 8.93 -45.26
C GLY A 453 -15.32 9.85 -44.34
N LEU A 454 -14.06 10.14 -44.70
CA LEU A 454 -13.56 11.51 -44.78
C LEU A 454 -12.30 11.53 -45.66
N SER A 455 -12.47 12.18 -46.79
CA SER A 455 -11.48 12.40 -47.85
C SER A 455 -10.34 13.29 -47.34
N MET A 456 -9.10 12.87 -47.61
CA MET A 456 -7.92 13.74 -47.54
C MET A 456 -7.81 14.55 -48.84
N PRO A 457 -7.56 15.87 -48.79
CA PRO A 457 -7.08 16.60 -49.95
C PRO A 457 -5.57 16.40 -50.11
N THR A 458 -5.20 16.12 -51.35
CA THR A 458 -3.85 16.02 -51.90
C THR A 458 -3.10 17.36 -51.78
N ALA A 459 -1.93 17.36 -51.15
CA ALA A 459 -0.95 18.44 -51.27
C ALA A 459 0.05 18.10 -52.38
N SER A 460 -0.11 18.73 -53.53
CA SER A 460 0.86 18.77 -54.62
C SER A 460 2.00 19.72 -54.27
N GLY A 461 3.23 19.27 -54.56
CA GLY A 461 4.45 20.04 -54.35
C GLY A 461 4.55 21.30 -55.21
N GLY A 462 5.29 22.27 -54.67
CA GLY A 462 5.76 23.46 -55.36
C GLY A 462 7.13 23.83 -54.81
N SER A 463 8.16 23.43 -55.54
CA SER A 463 9.54 23.90 -55.43
C SER A 463 9.63 25.35 -55.93
N THR A 464 10.45 26.18 -55.27
CA THR A 464 11.43 27.16 -55.82
C THR A 464 11.52 28.43 -54.95
N GLY A 465 12.76 28.89 -54.70
CA GLY A 465 13.04 30.27 -54.28
C GLY A 465 14.06 30.42 -53.14
N GLY A 466 15.35 30.42 -53.48
CA GLY A 466 16.43 30.82 -52.57
C GLY A 466 16.44 32.33 -52.25
N PRO A 467 17.28 32.77 -51.30
CA PRO A 467 17.22 34.11 -50.70
C PRO A 467 18.04 35.14 -51.48
N PRO A 468 17.80 36.44 -51.22
CA PRO A 468 18.96 37.25 -50.88
C PRO A 468 18.72 38.35 -49.82
N THR A 469 19.72 38.48 -48.95
CA THR A 469 20.39 39.71 -48.46
C THR A 469 19.58 40.85 -47.81
N ARG A 470 19.99 41.18 -46.57
CA ARG A 470 19.92 42.52 -45.96
C ARG A 470 20.72 43.55 -46.81
N PRO A 471 20.46 44.86 -46.69
CA PRO A 471 21.24 45.65 -45.71
C PRO A 471 20.47 46.83 -45.03
N HIS A 472 21.13 47.29 -43.95
CA HIS A 472 20.91 48.48 -43.09
C HIS A 472 19.90 48.38 -41.95
#